data_AF-A0AAD9IRX0-F1
#
_entry.id   AF-A0AAD9IRX0-F1
#
_cell.length_a   1.000
_cell.length_b   1.000
_cell.length_c   1.000
_cell.angle_alpha   90.00
_cell.angle_beta   90.00
_cell.angle_gamma   90.00
#
_symmetry.space_group_name_H-M   'P 1'
#
loop_
_entity.id
_entity.type
_entity.pdbx_description
1 polymer ?
#
loop_
_entity_poly.entity_id
_entity_poly.type
_entity_poly.pdbx_seq_one_letter_code
_entity_poly.pdbx_strand_id
1 'polypeptide(L)' 'MGTRRSHPLCEHVEELSPTDQGWPKYMRINPILDWSYKDVWTFIITFNIPYYSLYDRG' A
#
# COMPACT_ATOMS: atom_id res chain seq x y z
N MET A 1 5.16 -1.01 -4.43
CA MET A 1 3.89 -1.73 -4.21
C MET A 1 2.99 -0.90 -3.33
N GLY A 2 1.67 -1.14 -3.38
CA GLY A 2 0.67 -0.44 -2.54
C GLY A 2 0.40 -1.10 -1.19
N THR A 3 1.35 -1.90 -0.70
CA THR A 3 1.24 -2.67 0.54
C THR A 3 1.46 -1.78 1.75
N ARG A 4 0.76 -2.04 2.85
CA ARG A 4 0.83 -1.29 4.11
C ARG A 4 1.16 -2.22 5.27
N ARG A 5 1.79 -1.70 6.31
CA ARG A 5 2.23 -2.48 7.50
C ARG A 5 1.05 -3.14 8.22
N SER A 6 -0.13 -2.53 8.15
CA SER A 6 -1.37 -3.07 8.71
C SER A 6 -1.97 -4.23 7.90
N HIS A 7 -1.42 -4.57 6.72
CA HIS A 7 -1.88 -5.71 5.93
C HIS A 7 -1.34 -7.03 6.51
N PRO A 8 -2.08 -8.14 6.38
CA PRO A 8 -1.60 -9.45 6.81
C PRO A 8 -0.23 -9.76 6.22
N LEU A 9 0.66 -10.35 7.02
CA LEU A 9 2.02 -10.75 6.64
C LEU A 9 2.98 -9.61 6.27
N CYS A 10 2.61 -8.34 6.50
CA CYS A 10 3.41 -7.18 6.10
C CYS A 10 4.09 -6.45 7.27
N GLU A 11 4.02 -7.02 8.48
CA GLU A 11 4.50 -6.39 9.71
C GLU A 11 6.02 -6.11 9.67
N HIS A 12 6.79 -7.03 9.09
CA HIS A 12 8.25 -6.95 8.97
C HIS A 12 8.73 -6.56 7.57
N VAL A 13 7.83 -6.11 6.69
CA VAL A 13 8.24 -5.61 5.37
C VAL A 13 8.99 -4.29 5.54
N GLU A 14 10.04 -4.12 4.75
CA GLU A 14 10.84 -2.89 4.67
C GLU A 14 10.38 -2.02 3.50
N GLU A 15 10.65 -0.72 3.59
CA GLU A 15 10.32 0.26 2.54
C GLU A 15 11.02 -0.08 1.21
N LEU A 16 12.28 -0.50 1.30
CA LEU A 16 13.07 -1.01 0.19
C LEU A 16 13.40 -2.47 0.48
N SER A 17 12.83 -3.40 -0.28
CA SER A 17 13.08 -4.83 -0.06
C SER A 17 13.26 -5.57 -1.38
N PRO A 18 14.26 -6.47 -1.51
CA PRO A 18 14.33 -7.34 -2.66
C PRO A 18 13.11 -8.27 -2.69
N THR A 19 12.78 -8.78 -3.88
CA THR A 19 11.83 -9.87 -4.03
C THR A 19 12.30 -11.16 -3.35
N ASP A 20 11.35 -11.94 -2.84
CA ASP A 20 11.62 -13.20 -2.15
C ASP A 20 12.14 -14.27 -3.11
N GLN A 21 12.78 -15.31 -2.56
CA GLN A 21 13.34 -16.41 -3.35
C GLN A 21 12.22 -17.10 -4.18
N GLY A 22 12.49 -17.31 -5.47
CA GLY A 22 11.52 -17.89 -6.42
C GLY A 22 10.78 -16.85 -7.27
N TRP A 23 10.86 -15.56 -6.92
CA TRP A 23 10.35 -14.47 -7.76
C TRP A 23 11.46 -13.87 -8.65
N PRO A 24 11.09 -13.23 -9.78
CA PRO A 24 12.04 -12.45 -10.58
C PRO A 24 12.75 -11.40 -9.73
N LYS A 25 14.06 -11.25 -9.91
CA LYS A 25 14.89 -10.35 -9.08
C LYS A 25 14.65 -8.89 -9.42
N TYR A 26 14.01 -8.16 -8.52
CA TYR A 26 13.95 -6.69 -8.55
C TYR A 26 13.81 -6.13 -7.13
N MET A 27 13.94 -4.80 -7.01
CA MET A 27 13.72 -4.08 -5.75
C MET A 27 12.26 -3.65 -5.64
N ARG A 28 11.59 -4.04 -4.56
CA ARG A 28 10.28 -3.52 -4.17
C ARG A 28 10.48 -2.21 -3.41
N ILE A 29 9.76 -1.18 -3.83
CA ILE A 29 9.67 0.11 -3.14
C ILE A 29 8.25 0.25 -2.61
N ASN A 30 8.08 0.45 -1.31
CA ASN A 30 6.80 0.51 -0.61
C ASN A 30 6.57 1.92 -0.02
N PRO A 31 6.29 2.94 -0.84
CA PRO A 31 6.30 4.36 -0.41
C PRO A 31 5.16 4.73 0.54
N ILE A 32 4.13 3.88 0.64
CA ILE A 32 2.98 4.07 1.52
C ILE A 32 2.94 3.04 2.66
N LEU A 33 4.07 2.38 2.95
CA LEU A 33 4.13 1.26 3.88
C LEU A 33 3.55 1.61 5.25
N ASP A 34 3.83 2.81 5.76
CA ASP A 34 3.37 3.26 7.07
C ASP A 34 2.11 4.14 7.01
N TRP A 35 1.45 4.23 5.84
CA TRP A 35 0.18 4.96 5.74
C TRP A 35 -0.94 4.22 6.47
N SER A 36 -1.68 4.93 7.31
CA SER A 36 -2.92 4.43 7.89
C SER A 36 -4.05 4.38 6.86
N TYR A 37 -5.16 3.73 7.21
CA TYR A 37 -6.38 3.78 6.39
C TYR A 37 -6.89 5.21 6.20
N LYS A 38 -6.76 6.06 7.22
CA LYS A 38 -7.15 7.46 7.17
C LYS A 38 -6.30 8.26 6.18
N ASP A 39 -4.99 8.01 6.14
CA ASP A 39 -4.07 8.74 5.26
C ASP A 39 -4.39 8.46 3.78
N VAL A 40 -4.67 7.20 3.45
CA VAL A 40 -5.07 6.79 2.10
C VAL A 40 -6.32 7.53 1.66
N TRP A 41 -7.38 7.53 2.47
CA TRP A 41 -8.63 8.19 2.13
C TRP A 41 -8.53 9.71 2.09
N THR A 42 -7.78 10.28 3.04
CA THR A 42 -7.52 11.73 3.04
C THR A 42 -6.87 12.15 1.73
N PHE A 43 -5.83 11.43 1.29
CA PHE A 43 -5.17 11.71 0.02
C PHE A 43 -6.12 11.59 -1.19
N ILE A 44 -6.86 10.48 -1.30
CA ILE A 44 -7.79 10.25 -2.41
C ILE A 44 -8.82 11.38 -2.52
N ILE A 45 -9.44 11.76 -1.39
CA ILE A 45 -10.49 12.78 -1.36
C ILE A 45 -9.90 14.18 -1.60
N THR A 46 -8.79 14.53 -0.95
CA THR A 46 -8.15 15.85 -1.09
C THR A 46 -7.74 16.13 -2.54
N PHE A 47 -7.27 15.12 -3.26
CA PHE A 47 -6.83 15.27 -4.65
C PHE A 47 -7.89 14.85 -5.68
N ASN A 48 -9.12 14.57 -5.25
CA ASN A 48 -10.23 14.15 -6.10
C ASN A 48 -9.84 12.99 -7.06
N ILE A 49 -9.12 12.00 -6.53
CA ILE A 49 -8.67 10.85 -7.30
C ILE A 49 -9.85 9.91 -7.51
N PRO A 50 -10.14 9.46 -8.75
CA PRO A 50 -11.19 8.48 -8.99
C PRO A 50 -10.96 7.19 -8.19
N TYR A 51 -11.99 6.75 -7.45
CA TYR A 51 -11.98 5.48 -6.71
C TYR A 51 -13.21 4.64 -7.06
N TYR A 52 -13.19 3.35 -6.72
CA TYR A 52 -14.31 2.45 -7.01
C TYR A 52 -15.53 2.78 -6.15
N SER A 53 -16.68 2.99 -6.78
CA SER A 53 -17.95 3.35 -6.11
C SER A 53 -18.49 2.29 -5.14
N LEU A 54 -17.88 1.10 -5.11
CA LEU A 54 -18.18 0.10 -4.09
C LEU A 54 -17.85 0.61 -2.69
N TYR A 55 -16.79 1.43 -2.54
CA TYR A 55 -16.38 1.99 -1.24
C TYR A 55 -17.40 2.99 -0.67
N ASP A 56 -18.30 3.54 -1.49
CA ASP A 56 -19.40 4.38 -1.01
C ASP A 56 -20.49 3.56 -0.27
N ARG A 57 -20.40 2.22 -0.31
CA ARG A 57 -21.39 1.30 0.25
C ARG A 57 -20.94 0.63 1.55
N GLY A 58 -19.80 1.02 2.12
CA GLY A 58 -19.18 0.43 3.32
C GLY A 58 -18.27 -0.74 3.01
#